data_AF-A0A840WK79-F1
#
_entry.id   AF-A0A840WK79-F1
#
_cell.length_a   1.000
_cell.length_b   1.000
_cell.length_c   1.000
_cell.angle_alpha   90.00
_cell.angle_beta   90.00
_cell.angle_gamma   90.00
#
_symmetry.space_group_name_H-M   'P 1'
#
loop_
_entity.id
_entity.type
_entity.pdbx_description
1 polymer ?
#
loop_
_entity_poly.entity_id
_entity_poly.type
_entity_poly.pdbx_seq_one_letter_code
_entity_poly.pdbx_strand_id
1 'polypeptide(L)'
;MRRTNCDHNTDDDQRGGQVPGVFVPELGFFTDAASPDLRARIIADMRALADFLEEHPGLPISPHTSVEVSYFPRTNIDEAAFEEVAEAASRVGRIPAWEGEHYVVEHRHGAGRYRVVAIPEQVRSRYRAWLTYTGHVRQD
;
A
#
# COMPACT_ATOMS: atom_id res chain seq x y z
N MET A 1 -63.09 30.57 13.87
CA MET A 1 -61.82 29.83 13.98
C MET A 1 -60.95 30.14 12.77
N ARG A 2 -60.05 31.13 12.90
CA ARG A 2 -58.89 31.33 12.00
C ARG A 2 -57.71 31.83 12.84
N ARG A 3 -56.56 31.29 12.46
CA ARG A 3 -55.28 31.14 13.16
C ARG A 3 -54.59 32.47 13.50
N THR A 4 -54.02 32.53 14.69
CA THR A 4 -52.89 33.39 15.06
C THR A 4 -51.60 32.83 14.46
N ASN A 5 -50.83 33.67 13.76
CA ASN A 5 -49.43 33.45 13.39
C ASN A 5 -48.64 34.54 14.14
N CYS A 6 -47.82 34.17 15.11
CA CYS A 6 -46.38 33.90 14.95
C CYS A 6 -45.55 35.18 15.18
N ASP A 7 -45.23 35.42 16.46
CA ASP A 7 -44.03 36.13 16.87
C ASP A 7 -43.06 35.10 17.46
N HIS A 8 -41.82 35.07 16.98
CA HIS A 8 -40.62 35.31 17.80
C HIS A 8 -39.37 34.93 17.03
N ASN A 9 -38.53 35.94 16.79
CA ASN A 9 -37.12 35.78 16.54
C ASN A 9 -36.42 35.58 17.89
N THR A 10 -35.52 34.61 17.99
CA THR A 10 -34.54 34.57 19.09
C THR A 10 -33.29 33.86 18.59
N ASP A 11 -32.26 34.67 18.35
CA ASP A 11 -30.86 34.24 18.35
C ASP A 11 -30.49 33.81 19.77
N ASP A 12 -29.88 32.64 19.96
CA ASP A 12 -28.71 32.56 20.84
C ASP A 12 -27.85 31.31 20.61
N ASP A 13 -26.58 31.63 20.37
CA ASP A 13 -25.33 30.96 20.72
C ASP A 13 -25.30 29.43 20.96
N GLN A 14 -24.72 28.70 20.01
CA GLN A 14 -23.85 27.56 20.31
C GLN A 14 -22.58 27.57 19.45
N ARG A 15 -21.52 28.17 20.01
CA ARG A 15 -20.13 27.88 19.64
C ARG A 15 -19.75 26.47 20.06
N GLY A 16 -19.34 25.64 19.11
CA GLY A 16 -18.75 24.33 19.40
C GLY A 16 -18.71 23.40 18.19
N GLY A 17 -18.12 23.85 17.08
CA GLY A 17 -18.03 23.06 15.86
C GLY A 17 -16.61 23.03 15.32
N GLN A 18 -15.90 21.96 15.66
CA GLN A 18 -14.69 21.43 15.07
C GLN A 18 -14.44 21.91 13.62
N VAL A 19 -13.24 22.44 13.36
CA VAL A 19 -12.73 22.70 12.01
C VAL A 19 -12.81 21.45 11.12
N PRO A 20 -13.30 21.51 9.87
CA PRO A 20 -12.84 20.59 8.87
C PRO A 20 -11.53 21.17 8.34
N GLY A 21 -10.43 20.76 8.96
CA GLY A 21 -9.14 20.80 8.27
C GLY A 21 -9.33 20.17 6.90
N VAL A 22 -8.75 20.80 5.87
CA VAL A 22 -8.78 20.34 4.49
C VAL A 22 -8.49 18.83 4.47
N PHE A 23 -9.54 18.03 4.25
CA PHE A 23 -9.40 16.61 4.06
C PHE A 23 -8.83 16.44 2.66
N VAL A 24 -7.53 16.17 2.56
CA VAL A 24 -6.87 15.87 1.29
C VAL A 24 -7.13 14.38 1.01
N PRO A 25 -7.99 14.01 0.04
CA PRO A 25 -8.34 12.62 -0.21
C PRO A 25 -7.32 12.02 -1.17
N GLU A 26 -6.06 11.84 -0.76
CA GLU A 26 -5.00 11.40 -1.71
C GLU A 26 -4.39 10.01 -1.47
N LEU A 27 -4.93 9.22 -0.54
CA LEU A 27 -4.51 7.82 -0.33
C LEU A 27 -5.70 6.84 -0.32
N GLY A 28 -6.77 7.17 -1.04
CA GLY A 28 -7.95 6.29 -1.15
C GLY A 28 -7.79 5.08 -2.06
N PHE A 29 -6.67 4.95 -2.79
CA PHE A 29 -6.47 3.89 -3.77
C PHE A 29 -5.68 2.70 -3.22
N PHE A 30 -4.70 2.92 -2.35
CA PHE A 30 -3.82 1.83 -1.89
C PHE A 30 -4.32 1.22 -0.58
N THR A 31 -4.89 0.02 -0.69
CA THR A 31 -5.55 -0.68 0.41
C THR A 31 -4.61 -1.16 1.54
N ASP A 32 -3.31 -1.30 1.27
CA ASP A 32 -2.29 -1.68 2.28
C ASP A 32 -1.21 -0.62 2.48
N ALA A 33 -1.48 0.64 2.12
CA ALA A 33 -0.44 1.66 2.23
C ALA A 33 -0.05 1.86 3.69
N ALA A 34 1.27 1.88 3.94
CA ALA A 34 1.79 2.27 5.24
C ALA A 34 1.28 3.67 5.63
N SER A 35 0.97 3.86 6.92
CA SER A 35 0.65 5.20 7.44
C SER A 35 1.79 6.18 7.15
N PRO A 36 1.53 7.50 7.07
CA PRO A 36 2.57 8.49 6.81
C PRO A 36 3.77 8.38 7.77
N ASP A 37 3.52 8.12 9.06
CA ASP A 37 4.55 7.96 10.08
C ASP A 37 5.38 6.69 9.86
N LEU A 38 4.73 5.55 9.60
CA LEU A 38 5.43 4.30 9.32
C LEU A 38 6.25 4.40 8.03
N ARG A 39 5.68 5.03 7.00
CA ARG A 39 6.36 5.30 5.73
C ARG A 39 7.60 6.17 5.94
N ALA A 40 7.50 7.22 6.75
CA ALA A 40 8.64 8.07 7.08
C ALA A 40 9.71 7.30 7.86
N ARG A 41 9.31 6.44 8.80
CA ARG A 41 10.22 5.60 9.58
C ARG A 41 10.98 4.61 8.71
N ILE A 42 10.29 3.88 7.83
CA ILE A 42 10.93 2.92 6.90
C ILE A 42 11.99 3.61 6.05
N ILE A 43 11.69 4.80 5.52
CA ILE A 43 12.66 5.55 4.70
C ILE A 43 13.86 6.01 5.52
N ALA A 44 13.64 6.44 6.76
CA ALA A 44 14.72 6.83 7.66
C ALA A 44 15.65 5.64 7.97
N ASP A 45 15.07 4.47 8.26
CA ASP A 45 15.84 3.25 8.56
C ASP A 45 16.64 2.78 7.33
N MET A 46 16.09 2.87 6.11
CA MET A 46 16.81 2.55 4.88
C MET A 46 18.00 3.50 4.62
N ARG A 47 17.84 4.79 4.91
CA ARG A 47 18.94 5.78 4.79
C ARG A 47 20.03 5.49 5.81
N ALA A 48 19.66 5.25 7.07
CA ALA A 48 20.61 4.91 8.12
C ALA A 48 21.42 3.63 7.80
N LEU A 49 20.79 2.64 7.15
CA LEU A 49 21.50 1.44 6.69
C LEU A 49 22.50 1.76 5.57
N ALA A 50 22.12 2.63 4.62
CA ALA A 50 23.03 3.06 3.57
C ALA A 50 24.25 3.80 4.15
N ASP A 51 24.02 4.73 5.08
CA ASP A 51 25.06 5.48 5.78
C ASP A 51 26.00 4.52 6.53
N PHE A 52 25.44 3.53 7.26
CA PHE A 52 26.22 2.52 7.97
C PHE A 52 27.14 1.71 7.04
N LEU A 53 26.65 1.30 5.87
CA LEU A 53 27.46 0.56 4.89
C LEU A 53 28.55 1.43 4.25
N GLU A 54 28.28 2.72 4.06
CA GLU A 54 29.26 3.68 3.56
C GLU A 54 30.40 3.92 4.59
N GLU A 55 30.05 4.01 5.87
CA GLU A 55 31.02 4.16 6.97
C GLU A 55 31.90 2.90 7.19
N HIS A 56 31.45 1.73 6.70
CA HIS A 56 32.11 0.45 6.93
C HIS A 56 32.50 -0.27 5.62
N PRO A 57 33.43 0.29 4.81
CA PRO A 57 33.78 -0.25 3.48
C PRO A 57 34.45 -1.64 3.50
N GLY A 58 34.88 -2.11 4.68
CA GLY A 58 35.39 -3.47 4.86
C GLY A 58 34.31 -4.55 4.94
N LEU A 59 33.03 -4.16 5.07
CA LEU A 59 31.92 -5.11 5.08
C LEU A 59 31.64 -5.61 3.65
N PRO A 60 31.57 -6.94 3.45
CA PRO A 60 31.30 -7.48 2.12
C PRO A 60 29.86 -7.21 1.70
N ILE A 61 29.68 -6.73 0.47
CA ILE A 61 28.40 -6.69 -0.22
C ILE A 61 28.49 -7.60 -1.44
N SER A 62 27.62 -8.61 -1.52
CA SER A 62 27.62 -9.55 -2.66
C SER A 62 27.28 -8.81 -3.96
N PRO A 63 27.91 -9.13 -5.11
CA PRO A 63 27.56 -8.57 -6.41
C PRO A 63 26.09 -8.80 -6.84
N HIS A 64 25.43 -9.76 -6.20
CA HIS A 64 24.03 -10.12 -6.46
C HIS A 64 23.06 -9.53 -5.44
N THR A 65 23.53 -8.63 -4.56
CA THR A 65 22.69 -7.98 -3.55
C THR A 65 21.67 -7.07 -4.21
N SER A 66 20.43 -7.12 -3.74
CA SER A 66 19.36 -6.23 -4.16
C SER A 66 18.50 -5.84 -2.96
N VAL A 67 17.95 -4.62 -2.99
CA VAL A 67 17.04 -4.11 -1.97
C VAL A 67 15.66 -3.95 -2.62
N GLU A 68 14.66 -4.63 -2.08
CA GLU A 68 13.30 -4.63 -2.60
C GLU A 68 12.33 -4.03 -1.59
N VAL A 69 11.52 -3.08 -2.05
CA VAL A 69 10.32 -2.61 -1.36
C VAL A 69 9.11 -3.08 -2.15
N SER A 70 8.31 -3.97 -1.57
CA SER A 70 7.15 -4.57 -2.23
C SER A 70 5.85 -4.15 -1.55
N TYR A 71 4.87 -3.80 -2.36
CA TYR A 71 3.51 -3.48 -1.95
C TYR A 71 2.54 -4.49 -2.58
N PHE A 72 1.62 -5.01 -1.76
CA PHE A 72 0.61 -5.97 -2.17
C PHE A 72 -0.76 -5.38 -1.84
N PRO A 73 -1.64 -5.16 -2.84
CA PRO A 73 -3.02 -4.78 -2.59
C PRO A 73 -3.70 -5.74 -1.60
N ARG A 74 -4.41 -5.19 -0.61
CA ARG A 74 -5.14 -5.94 0.44
C ARG A 74 -6.56 -6.36 0.05
N THR A 75 -6.93 -6.18 -1.21
CA THR A 75 -8.24 -6.57 -1.74
C THR A 75 -8.26 -8.04 -2.15
N ASN A 76 -9.45 -8.65 -2.03
CA ASN A 76 -9.72 -10.01 -2.53
C ASN A 76 -10.37 -10.02 -3.93
N ILE A 77 -10.56 -8.85 -4.52
CA ILE A 77 -11.17 -8.68 -5.84
C ILE A 77 -10.04 -8.37 -6.82
N ASP A 78 -9.85 -9.25 -7.80
CA ASP A 78 -8.73 -9.15 -8.75
C ASP A 78 -8.77 -7.84 -9.56
N GLU A 79 -9.95 -7.41 -10.00
CA GLU A 79 -10.13 -6.15 -10.72
C GLU A 79 -9.63 -4.96 -9.90
N ALA A 80 -10.04 -4.84 -8.64
CA ALA A 80 -9.57 -3.79 -7.74
C ALA A 80 -8.05 -3.89 -7.48
N ALA A 81 -7.51 -5.10 -7.36
CA ALA A 81 -6.06 -5.27 -7.18
C ALA A 81 -5.29 -4.82 -8.44
N PHE A 82 -5.82 -5.10 -9.63
CA PHE A 82 -5.22 -4.68 -10.89
C PHE A 82 -5.32 -3.17 -11.10
N GLU A 83 -6.42 -2.55 -10.70
CA GLU A 83 -6.56 -1.08 -10.69
C GLU A 83 -5.51 -0.44 -9.77
N GLU A 84 -5.28 -0.97 -8.57
CA GLU A 84 -4.21 -0.48 -7.69
C GLU A 84 -2.82 -0.57 -8.34
N VAL A 85 -2.54 -1.67 -9.05
CA VAL A 85 -1.29 -1.83 -9.79
C VAL A 85 -1.20 -0.82 -10.94
N ALA A 86 -2.29 -0.58 -11.67
CA ALA A 86 -2.35 0.39 -12.77
C ALA A 86 -2.18 1.84 -12.29
N GLU A 87 -2.75 2.18 -11.13
CA GLU A 87 -2.56 3.46 -10.45
C GLU A 87 -1.11 3.65 -10.02
N ALA A 88 -0.50 2.65 -9.39
CA ALA A 88 0.92 2.68 -9.05
C ALA A 88 1.78 2.86 -10.30
N ALA A 89 1.44 2.16 -11.39
CA ALA A 89 2.17 2.22 -12.66
C ALA A 89 2.12 3.61 -13.30
N SER A 90 0.97 4.26 -13.24
CA SER A 90 0.79 5.65 -13.67
C SER A 90 1.67 6.61 -12.87
N ARG A 91 1.77 6.41 -11.54
CA ARG A 91 2.63 7.22 -10.66
C ARG A 91 4.12 7.01 -10.91
N VAL A 92 4.56 5.78 -11.21
CA VAL A 92 5.97 5.49 -11.50
C VAL A 92 6.35 5.71 -12.97
N GLY A 93 5.38 6.00 -13.85
CA GLY A 93 5.60 6.19 -15.29
C GLY A 93 6.02 4.90 -16.01
N ARG A 94 5.46 3.76 -15.60
CA ARG A 94 5.75 2.44 -16.17
C ARG A 94 4.46 1.75 -16.58
N ILE A 95 4.58 0.75 -17.44
CA ILE A 95 3.46 -0.09 -17.85
C ILE A 95 3.52 -1.37 -17.00
N PRO A 96 2.43 -1.79 -16.33
CA PRO A 96 2.41 -3.06 -15.63
C PRO A 96 2.47 -4.23 -16.60
N ALA A 97 3.02 -5.35 -16.14
CA ALA A 97 3.19 -6.57 -16.92
C ALA A 97 2.86 -7.81 -16.07
N TRP A 98 2.60 -8.91 -16.75
CA TRP A 98 2.48 -10.21 -16.12
C TRP A 98 3.86 -10.83 -15.88
N GLU A 99 4.15 -11.15 -14.62
CA GLU A 99 5.35 -11.89 -14.21
C GLU A 99 4.90 -13.25 -13.69
N GLY A 100 4.97 -14.27 -14.55
CA GLY A 100 4.34 -15.57 -14.29
C GLY A 100 2.83 -15.40 -14.20
N GLU A 101 2.27 -15.57 -13.01
CA GLU A 101 0.84 -15.41 -12.75
C GLU A 101 0.53 -14.21 -11.85
N HIS A 102 1.50 -13.30 -11.66
CA HIS A 102 1.31 -12.08 -10.90
C HIS A 102 1.24 -10.89 -11.85
N TYR A 103 0.37 -9.93 -11.53
CA TYR A 103 0.29 -8.66 -12.26
C TYR A 103 1.11 -7.62 -11.51
N VAL A 104 2.18 -7.13 -12.15
CA VAL A 104 3.25 -6.39 -11.48
C VAL A 104 3.59 -5.10 -12.21
N VAL A 105 3.85 -4.04 -11.45
CA VAL A 105 4.67 -2.93 -11.93
C VAL A 105 5.92 -2.80 -11.08
N GLU A 106 7.05 -2.53 -11.74
CA GLU A 106 8.34 -2.34 -11.11
C GLU A 106 8.95 -0.99 -11.49
N HIS A 107 9.49 -0.31 -10.49
CA HIS A 107 10.46 0.77 -10.67
C HIS A 107 11.82 0.32 -10.15
N ARG A 108 12.82 0.24 -11.04
CA ARG A 108 14.18 -0.18 -10.70
C ARG A 108 15.15 0.99 -10.82
N HIS A 109 16.02 1.12 -9.81
CA HIS A 109 17.15 2.04 -9.80
C HIS A 109 18.39 1.35 -9.22
N GLY A 110 19.32 0.95 -10.09
CA GLY A 110 20.50 0.17 -9.69
C GLY A 110 20.13 -1.18 -9.05
N ALA A 111 20.60 -1.39 -7.81
CA ALA A 111 20.29 -2.55 -6.97
C ALA A 111 18.95 -2.42 -6.20
N GLY A 112 18.36 -1.22 -6.19
CA GLY A 112 17.07 -0.94 -5.56
C GLY A 112 15.91 -1.20 -6.51
N ARG A 113 14.82 -1.78 -5.99
CA ARG A 113 13.57 -1.94 -6.72
C ARG A 113 12.36 -1.67 -5.84
N TYR A 114 11.38 -0.98 -6.40
CA TYR A 114 10.05 -0.81 -5.84
C TYR A 114 9.06 -1.58 -6.71
N ARG A 115 8.26 -2.45 -6.09
CA ARG A 115 7.33 -3.33 -6.79
C ARG A 115 5.93 -3.21 -6.20
N VAL A 116 4.94 -3.21 -7.08
CA VAL A 116 3.54 -3.35 -6.71
C VAL A 116 3.01 -4.59 -7.39
N VAL A 117 2.51 -5.54 -6.61
CA VAL A 117 2.22 -6.91 -7.06
C VAL A 117 0.79 -7.28 -6.68
N ALA A 118 -0.07 -7.48 -7.68
CA ALA A 118 -1.37 -8.12 -7.51
C ALA A 118 -1.25 -9.63 -7.77
N ILE A 119 -1.75 -10.41 -6.81
CA ILE A 119 -1.81 -11.87 -6.88
C ILE A 119 -3.28 -12.26 -7.11
N PRO A 120 -3.65 -12.75 -8.32
CA PRO A 120 -5.02 -13.10 -8.64
C PRO A 120 -5.60 -14.17 -7.70
N GLU A 121 -6.91 -14.18 -7.52
CA GLU A 121 -7.64 -15.13 -6.66
C GLU A 121 -7.34 -16.56 -7.06
N GLN A 122 -7.26 -16.86 -8.35
CA GLN A 122 -6.92 -18.20 -8.83
C GLN A 122 -5.56 -18.68 -8.29
N VAL A 123 -4.56 -17.79 -8.25
CA VAL A 123 -3.22 -18.09 -7.74
C VAL A 123 -3.26 -18.25 -6.22
N ARG A 124 -3.97 -17.36 -5.52
CA ARG A 124 -4.16 -17.43 -4.05
C ARG A 124 -4.88 -18.71 -3.63
N SER A 125 -5.94 -19.08 -4.35
CA SER A 125 -6.72 -20.31 -4.14
C SER A 125 -5.88 -21.56 -4.41
N ARG A 126 -5.08 -21.60 -5.48
CA ARG A 126 -4.18 -22.72 -5.75
C ARG A 126 -3.10 -22.86 -4.67
N TYR A 127 -2.55 -21.74 -4.19
CA TYR A 127 -1.60 -21.75 -3.08
C TYR A 127 -2.23 -22.26 -1.78
N ARG A 128 -3.46 -21.82 -1.46
CA ARG A 128 -4.23 -22.34 -0.31
C ARG A 128 -4.50 -23.83 -0.42
N ALA A 129 -4.89 -24.32 -1.59
CA ALA A 129 -5.06 -25.75 -1.83
C ALA A 129 -3.74 -26.51 -1.61
N TRP A 130 -2.63 -26.01 -2.15
CA TRP A 130 -1.30 -26.61 -1.95
C TRP A 130 -0.88 -26.67 -0.46
N LEU A 131 -1.15 -25.62 0.32
CA LEU A 131 -0.91 -25.62 1.78
C LEU A 131 -1.69 -26.73 2.50
N THR A 132 -2.92 -27.02 2.07
CA THR A 132 -3.71 -28.11 2.66
C THR A 132 -3.15 -29.50 2.35
N TYR A 133 -2.50 -29.71 1.20
CA TYR A 133 -1.87 -30.99 0.84
C TYR A 133 -0.54 -31.23 1.54
N THR A 134 0.24 -30.18 1.79
CA THR A 134 1.60 -30.29 2.33
C THR A 134 1.67 -30.58 3.83
N GLY A 135 0.56 -30.42 4.56
CA GLY A 135 0.45 -30.77 5.98
C GLY A 135 0.03 -32.21 6.28
N HIS A 136 -0.12 -33.09 5.28
CA HIS A 136 -0.74 -34.42 5.45
C HIS A 136 0.16 -35.62 5.09
N VAL A 137 1.44 -35.40 4.81
CA VAL A 137 2.40 -36.50 4.62
C VAL A 137 3.14 -36.75 5.93
N ARG A 138 2.64 -37.69 6.75
CA ARG A 138 3.49 -38.42 7.70
C ARG A 138 4.18 -39.53 6.90
N GLN A 139 5.51 -39.60 6.97
CA GLN A 139 6.19 -40.84 6.62
C GLN A 139 5.95 -41.81 7.79
N ASP A 140 5.39 -42.97 7.47
CA ASP A 140 5.28 -44.11 8.38
C ASP A 140 6.61 -44.86 8.44
#